data_AF-A0A7C7BLZ1-F1
#
_entry.id   AF-A0A7C7BLZ1-F1
#
_cell.length_a   1.000
_cell.length_b   1.000
_cell.length_c   1.000
_cell.angle_alpha   90.00
_cell.angle_beta   90.00
_cell.angle_gamma   90.00
#
_symmetry.space_group_name_H-M   'P 1'
#
loop_
_entity.id
_entity.type
_entity.pdbx_description
1 polymer ?
#
loop_
_entity_poly.entity_id
_entity_poly.type
_entity_poly.pdbx_seq_one_letter_code
_entity_poly.pdbx_strand_id
1 'polypeptide(L)'
;MSSTYSLLKLIASSFSRSSWSLLVCLAIFPLDSLYAQDDGYMTVRGKVEAEESPLSGAKVELIKNGTKIDETITKSGKYTFSELPISPEGDKYIIKISKPGHVTLKQQISTKAPAHRKTKYPEYRPTIELFKMVAEVEKEKALTAILNKPISKFGYNARRGDFEDDRAYFSTIKAKVDQLFDILEAEKQDQYKLLAEYRLKKMEEQKRKEEEAKAENVNLSFREKYDNSIAKADKAFANSKYEKAKDLYREIMISVAKSKLPKADRDELKKYPKSRIFEIETLIAEMAERGEEVEEVSEEIAEETSKDPEEEIEVDKPEEEDEAARLLREEEEAEALEMAQNQAMKAEKEAEITEALAARDKMLREQKEAILKKRMETEKRLVAEKLAAEAAVKAKVRDNEKIAQEKEVIKAKNMAVKSKEKQDILKIIAASTLEQKRKIAIADSKNMSANAANYPKISATPEKRHVKS
;
A
#
# COMPACT_ATOMS: atom_id res chain seq x y z
N MET A 1 36.12 0.32 -31.70
CA MET A 1 37.34 0.01 -32.49
C MET A 1 38.26 -0.83 -31.65
N SER A 2 38.86 -1.83 -32.29
CA SER A 2 39.55 -3.01 -31.75
C SER A 2 40.70 -2.76 -30.80
N SER A 3 40.89 -3.65 -29.82
CA SER A 3 42.22 -4.24 -29.61
C SER A 3 42.12 -5.60 -28.93
N THR A 4 42.80 -6.56 -29.54
CA THR A 4 42.86 -8.00 -29.28
C THR A 4 44.13 -8.38 -28.53
N TYR A 5 44.00 -9.38 -27.65
CA TYR A 5 44.92 -10.50 -27.34
C TYR A 5 46.46 -10.34 -27.44
N SER A 6 47.13 -10.61 -26.29
CA SER A 6 48.44 -11.30 -26.17
C SER A 6 48.66 -11.71 -24.70
N LEU A 7 48.76 -13.01 -24.36
CA LEU A 7 49.91 -13.92 -24.42
C LEU A 7 50.84 -13.85 -23.18
N LEU A 8 50.83 -14.92 -22.36
CA LEU A 8 52.00 -15.51 -21.65
C LEU A 8 51.51 -16.85 -21.02
N LYS A 9 51.90 -18.04 -21.54
CA LYS A 9 53.11 -18.84 -21.22
C LYS A 9 53.29 -19.09 -19.71
N LEU A 10 53.72 -20.22 -19.18
CA LEU A 10 54.10 -21.57 -19.63
C LEU A 10 54.74 -22.17 -18.35
N ILE A 11 54.21 -23.24 -17.76
CA ILE A 11 55.01 -24.09 -16.86
C ILE A 11 54.74 -25.54 -17.26
N ALA A 12 55.81 -26.18 -17.71
CA ALA A 12 55.89 -27.56 -18.11
C ALA A 12 56.74 -28.35 -17.10
N SER A 13 56.63 -29.67 -17.24
CA SER A 13 57.51 -30.74 -16.72
C SER A 13 57.31 -31.09 -15.24
N SER A 14 57.36 -32.34 -14.79
CA SER A 14 57.49 -33.67 -15.41
C SER A 14 57.63 -34.63 -14.22
N PHE A 15 56.88 -35.74 -14.14
CA PHE A 15 57.37 -36.89 -13.38
C PHE A 15 57.00 -38.20 -14.06
N SER A 16 57.99 -39.08 -14.01
CA SER A 16 58.25 -40.23 -14.86
C SER A 16 57.45 -41.48 -14.47
N ARG A 17 57.26 -42.32 -15.50
CA ARG A 17 56.85 -43.73 -15.53
C ARG A 17 57.60 -44.61 -14.52
N SER A 18 56.90 -45.62 -13.98
CA SER A 18 57.43 -46.99 -13.84
C SER A 18 56.29 -48.01 -13.69
N SER A 19 56.25 -48.95 -14.63
CA SER A 19 55.31 -50.07 -14.76
C SER A 19 55.67 -51.23 -13.83
N TRP A 20 54.70 -51.94 -13.25
CA TRP A 20 54.64 -53.41 -13.28
C TRP A 20 53.32 -53.98 -12.75
N SER A 21 52.84 -54.96 -13.50
CA SER A 21 51.59 -55.70 -13.38
C SER A 21 51.54 -56.61 -12.13
N LEU A 22 50.41 -56.67 -11.43
CA LEU A 22 49.94 -57.94 -10.87
C LEU A 22 48.42 -57.97 -10.75
N LEU A 23 47.92 -59.05 -11.34
CA LEU A 23 46.56 -59.46 -11.58
C LEU A 23 46.03 -60.17 -10.33
N VAL A 24 45.04 -59.60 -9.65
CA VAL A 24 44.14 -60.31 -8.74
C VAL A 24 42.72 -59.79 -8.98
N CYS A 25 42.04 -60.43 -9.92
CA CYS A 25 40.59 -60.31 -10.09
C CYS A 25 39.89 -61.06 -8.94
N LEU A 26 39.66 -60.38 -7.82
CA LEU A 26 38.69 -60.82 -6.83
C LEU A 26 37.32 -60.25 -7.22
N ALA A 27 36.58 -61.02 -8.01
CA ALA A 27 35.20 -60.74 -8.38
C ALA A 27 34.30 -60.86 -7.15
N ILE A 28 34.16 -59.76 -6.40
CA ILE A 28 32.97 -59.52 -5.59
C ILE A 28 31.91 -59.06 -6.58
N PHE A 29 31.04 -59.97 -7.01
CA PHE A 29 29.80 -59.63 -7.70
C PHE A 29 28.94 -58.79 -6.74
N PRO A 30 28.68 -57.50 -7.02
CA PRO A 30 27.57 -56.84 -6.35
C PRO A 30 26.29 -57.51 -6.85
N LEU A 31 25.54 -58.11 -5.92
CA LEU A 31 24.18 -58.62 -6.15
C LEU A 31 23.15 -57.47 -6.27
N ASP A 32 23.55 -56.32 -6.77
CA ASP A 32 22.65 -55.20 -7.04
C ASP A 32 22.21 -55.28 -8.50
N SER A 33 21.38 -56.26 -8.79
CA SER A 33 20.67 -56.35 -10.04
C SER A 33 19.20 -56.61 -9.76
N LEU A 34 18.39 -55.68 -10.29
CA LEU A 34 17.04 -55.91 -10.80
C LEU A 34 15.91 -55.85 -9.79
N TYR A 35 15.72 -54.65 -9.23
CA TYR A 35 14.38 -54.05 -9.21
C TYR A 35 14.34 -52.90 -10.22
N ALA A 36 14.50 -53.21 -11.51
CA ALA A 36 13.89 -52.36 -12.54
C ALA A 36 12.37 -52.63 -12.47
N GLN A 37 11.73 -52.15 -11.40
CA GLN A 37 10.29 -52.00 -11.40
C GLN A 37 9.99 -50.96 -12.47
N ASP A 38 9.02 -51.26 -13.34
CA ASP A 38 8.54 -50.37 -14.41
C ASP A 38 7.84 -49.17 -13.75
N ASP A 39 8.67 -48.31 -13.17
CA ASP A 39 8.28 -47.08 -12.49
C ASP A 39 7.70 -46.16 -13.55
N GLY A 40 6.50 -45.67 -13.26
CA GLY A 40 5.73 -44.96 -14.23
C GLY A 40 6.31 -43.66 -14.70
N TYR A 41 5.73 -43.09 -15.76
CA TYR A 41 6.14 -41.78 -16.23
C TYR A 41 4.96 -40.85 -16.52
N MET A 42 5.07 -39.60 -16.09
CA MET A 42 4.10 -38.56 -16.42
C MET A 42 4.52 -37.80 -17.67
N THR A 43 3.55 -37.46 -18.52
CA THR A 43 3.75 -36.52 -19.62
C THR A 43 3.05 -35.21 -19.29
N VAL A 44 3.77 -34.09 -19.44
CA VAL A 44 3.22 -32.74 -19.29
C VAL A 44 3.01 -32.14 -20.67
N ARG A 45 1.78 -31.76 -21.01
CA ARG A 45 1.43 -31.07 -22.26
C ARG A 45 0.72 -29.76 -21.94
N GLY A 46 1.49 -28.69 -21.77
CA GLY A 46 0.92 -27.41 -21.36
C GLY A 46 0.62 -26.47 -22.53
N LYS A 47 -0.20 -25.48 -22.22
CA LYS A 47 -0.48 -24.30 -23.05
C LYS A 47 -0.12 -23.03 -22.29
N VAL A 48 0.43 -22.07 -23.00
CA VAL A 48 0.69 -20.70 -22.54
C VAL A 48 -0.15 -19.77 -23.39
N GLU A 49 -0.89 -18.90 -22.73
CA GLU A 49 -1.79 -17.91 -23.31
C GLU A 49 -1.43 -16.51 -22.78
N ALA A 50 -1.86 -15.47 -23.46
CA ALA A 50 -1.89 -14.11 -22.97
C ALA A 50 -3.04 -13.38 -23.66
N GLU A 51 -3.84 -12.61 -22.92
CA GLU A 51 -4.99 -11.89 -23.48
C GLU A 51 -5.91 -12.86 -24.26
N GLU A 52 -6.21 -14.00 -23.62
CA GLU A 52 -7.06 -15.08 -24.16
C GLU A 52 -6.56 -15.73 -25.47
N SER A 53 -5.32 -15.45 -25.88
CA SER A 53 -4.74 -15.94 -27.14
C SER A 53 -3.51 -16.84 -26.91
N PRO A 54 -3.32 -17.92 -27.69
CA PRO A 54 -2.13 -18.78 -27.59
C PRO A 54 -0.83 -18.00 -27.76
N LEU A 55 0.07 -18.09 -26.78
CA LEU A 55 1.28 -17.29 -26.71
C LEU A 55 2.50 -18.05 -27.25
N SER A 56 2.91 -17.75 -28.48
CA SER A 56 4.16 -18.26 -29.05
C SER A 56 5.38 -17.50 -28.52
N GLY A 57 6.55 -18.15 -28.53
CA GLY A 57 7.83 -17.53 -28.16
C GLY A 57 8.05 -17.35 -26.65
N ALA A 58 7.24 -17.98 -25.79
CA ALA A 58 7.50 -18.02 -24.36
C ALA A 58 8.54 -19.11 -24.05
N LYS A 59 9.51 -18.80 -23.19
CA LYS A 59 10.53 -19.73 -22.74
C LYS A 59 10.00 -20.55 -21.57
N VAL A 60 10.09 -21.87 -21.66
CA VAL A 60 9.61 -22.83 -20.67
C VAL A 60 10.79 -23.70 -20.21
N GLU A 61 11.19 -23.59 -18.96
CA GLU A 61 12.30 -24.32 -18.35
C GLU A 61 11.77 -25.41 -17.41
N LEU A 62 12.29 -26.63 -17.50
CA LEU A 62 12.03 -27.71 -16.55
C LEU A 62 13.21 -27.85 -15.59
N ILE A 63 12.93 -27.71 -14.30
CA ILE A 63 13.93 -27.71 -13.23
C ILE A 63 13.62 -28.87 -12.28
N LYS A 64 14.51 -29.85 -12.19
CA LYS A 64 14.41 -31.01 -11.29
C LYS A 64 15.28 -30.79 -10.06
N ASN A 65 14.67 -30.82 -8.87
CA ASN A 65 15.35 -30.68 -7.58
C ASN A 65 16.31 -29.47 -7.52
N GLY A 66 15.98 -28.37 -8.22
CA GLY A 66 16.78 -27.15 -8.29
C GLY A 66 17.72 -27.05 -9.50
N THR A 67 17.96 -28.13 -10.24
CA THR A 67 18.82 -28.14 -11.43
C THR A 67 17.97 -28.10 -12.70
N LYS A 68 18.29 -27.20 -13.64
CA LYS A 68 17.62 -27.18 -14.94
C LYS A 68 18.00 -28.45 -15.73
N ILE A 69 17.00 -29.19 -16.19
CA ILE A 69 17.20 -30.44 -16.93
C ILE A 69 16.67 -30.39 -18.37
N ASP A 70 15.73 -29.48 -18.67
CA ASP A 70 15.20 -29.30 -20.01
C ASP A 70 14.69 -27.86 -20.21
N GLU A 71 14.55 -27.44 -21.46
CA GLU A 71 14.08 -26.13 -21.88
C GLU A 71 13.44 -26.19 -23.26
N THR A 72 12.33 -25.48 -23.45
CA THR A 72 11.68 -25.35 -24.75
C THR A 72 11.10 -23.94 -24.95
N ILE A 73 10.74 -23.62 -26.19
CA ILE A 73 10.06 -22.38 -26.55
C ILE A 73 8.69 -22.75 -27.11
N THR A 74 7.65 -22.08 -26.64
CA THR A 74 6.28 -22.38 -27.06
C THR A 74 6.08 -22.14 -28.56
N LYS A 75 5.41 -23.10 -29.22
CA LYS A 75 4.95 -23.00 -30.60
C LYS A 75 3.42 -23.05 -30.60
N SER A 76 2.77 -21.98 -31.06
CA SER A 76 1.30 -21.83 -30.95
C SER A 76 0.80 -22.01 -29.51
N GLY A 77 1.53 -21.46 -28.54
CA GLY A 77 1.23 -21.59 -27.10
C GLY A 77 1.59 -22.93 -26.47
N LYS A 78 1.91 -23.98 -27.23
CA LYS A 78 2.07 -25.33 -26.68
C LYS A 78 3.51 -25.64 -26.28
N TYR A 79 3.67 -26.43 -25.23
CA TYR A 79 4.93 -27.06 -24.84
C TYR A 79 4.69 -28.50 -24.36
N THR A 80 5.72 -29.34 -24.36
CA THR A 80 5.62 -30.73 -23.88
C THR A 80 6.91 -31.16 -23.21
N PHE A 81 6.79 -31.80 -22.04
CA PHE A 81 7.85 -32.54 -21.39
C PHE A 81 7.37 -33.97 -21.19
N SER A 82 8.10 -34.93 -21.73
CA SER A 82 7.76 -36.35 -21.66
C SER A 82 8.55 -37.03 -20.55
N GLU A 83 8.07 -38.20 -20.14
CA GLU A 83 8.87 -39.14 -19.35
C GLU A 83 9.33 -38.64 -17.96
N LEU A 84 8.50 -37.89 -17.24
CA LEU A 84 8.81 -37.52 -15.84
C LEU A 84 8.63 -38.75 -14.94
N PRO A 85 9.69 -39.36 -14.37
CA PRO A 85 9.60 -40.61 -13.63
C PRO A 85 8.77 -40.46 -12.36
N ILE A 86 7.93 -41.45 -12.07
CA ILE A 86 7.06 -41.55 -10.90
C ILE A 86 7.62 -42.64 -10.01
N SER A 87 7.97 -42.30 -8.78
CA SER A 87 8.51 -43.24 -7.81
C SER A 87 8.02 -42.96 -6.38
N PRO A 88 8.20 -43.92 -5.43
CA PRO A 88 7.86 -43.72 -4.02
C PRO A 88 8.65 -42.60 -3.33
N GLU A 89 9.90 -42.39 -3.76
CA GLU A 89 10.72 -41.27 -3.30
C GLU A 89 10.25 -39.98 -3.97
N GLY A 90 10.06 -40.05 -5.28
CA GLY A 90 9.53 -39.00 -6.14
C GLY A 90 10.45 -37.80 -6.28
N ASP A 91 10.42 -37.19 -7.44
CA ASP A 91 11.16 -35.95 -7.71
C ASP A 91 10.24 -34.73 -7.66
N LYS A 92 10.85 -33.59 -7.33
CA LYS A 92 10.21 -32.28 -7.40
C LYS A 92 10.65 -31.54 -8.66
N TYR A 93 9.69 -31.27 -9.53
CA TYR A 93 9.89 -30.48 -10.74
C TYR A 93 9.30 -29.09 -10.58
N ILE A 94 9.95 -28.10 -11.17
CA ILE A 94 9.43 -26.75 -11.38
C ILE A 94 9.42 -26.47 -12.88
N ILE A 95 8.24 -26.16 -13.42
CA ILE A 95 8.09 -25.60 -14.76
C ILE A 95 8.09 -24.09 -14.61
N LYS A 96 9.12 -23.42 -15.12
CA LYS A 96 9.25 -21.95 -15.09
C LYS A 96 8.99 -21.40 -16.48
N ILE A 97 8.03 -20.50 -16.59
CA ILE A 97 7.60 -19.90 -17.86
C ILE A 97 7.87 -18.41 -17.81
N SER A 98 8.55 -17.90 -18.84
CA SER A 98 8.94 -16.50 -18.94
C SER A 98 8.86 -15.99 -20.36
N LYS A 99 8.50 -14.71 -20.53
CA LYS A 99 8.55 -14.00 -21.81
C LYS A 99 8.90 -12.53 -21.53
N PRO A 100 9.76 -11.87 -22.31
CA PRO A 100 10.03 -10.44 -22.16
C PRO A 100 8.73 -9.61 -22.13
N GLY A 101 8.67 -8.62 -21.24
CA GLY A 101 7.49 -7.77 -21.02
C GLY A 101 6.33 -8.43 -20.26
N HIS A 102 6.48 -9.70 -19.86
CA HIS A 102 5.45 -10.45 -19.12
C HIS A 102 6.01 -10.94 -17.78
N VAL A 103 5.11 -11.25 -16.85
CA VAL A 103 5.50 -11.88 -15.59
C VAL A 103 6.08 -13.27 -15.82
N THR A 104 6.96 -13.69 -14.91
CA THR A 104 7.47 -15.07 -14.87
C THR A 104 6.63 -15.89 -13.90
N LEU A 105 6.08 -17.02 -14.37
CA LEU A 105 5.25 -17.91 -13.56
C LEU A 105 5.94 -19.26 -13.35
N LYS A 106 5.66 -19.91 -12.22
CA LYS A 106 6.23 -21.22 -11.86
C LYS A 106 5.12 -22.21 -11.52
N GLN A 107 5.18 -23.43 -12.03
CA GLN A 107 4.32 -24.53 -11.59
C GLN A 107 5.17 -25.58 -10.92
N GLN A 108 4.71 -26.11 -9.80
CA GLN A 108 5.39 -27.20 -9.11
C GLN A 108 4.70 -28.51 -9.39
N ILE A 109 5.49 -29.53 -9.72
CA ILE A 109 5.00 -30.89 -9.96
C ILE A 109 5.77 -31.82 -9.01
N SER A 110 5.04 -32.64 -8.26
CA SER A 110 5.59 -33.72 -7.45
C SER A 110 5.25 -35.05 -8.10
N THR A 111 6.26 -35.84 -8.43
CA THR A 111 6.10 -37.19 -9.01
C THR A 111 6.06 -38.30 -7.96
N LYS A 112 6.10 -37.95 -6.68
CA LYS A 112 5.97 -38.90 -5.57
C LYS A 112 4.62 -39.62 -5.58
N ALA A 113 4.62 -40.94 -5.71
CA ALA A 113 3.43 -41.78 -5.63
C ALA A 113 3.75 -43.19 -5.08
N PRO A 114 2.79 -43.89 -4.44
CA PRO A 114 3.01 -45.24 -3.93
C PRO A 114 3.35 -46.25 -5.05
N ALA A 115 4.22 -47.22 -4.75
CA ALA A 115 4.61 -48.28 -5.67
C ALA A 115 3.40 -49.10 -6.18
N HIS A 116 3.51 -49.63 -7.41
CA HIS A 116 2.61 -50.63 -8.01
C HIS A 116 1.15 -50.23 -8.25
N ARG A 117 0.82 -48.93 -8.33
CA ARG A 117 -0.60 -48.52 -8.39
C ARG A 117 -1.23 -48.33 -9.77
N LYS A 118 -0.48 -48.10 -10.87
CA LYS A 118 -1.10 -47.80 -12.19
C LYS A 118 -0.27 -48.28 -13.39
N THR A 119 -0.95 -48.89 -14.37
CA THR A 119 -0.45 -49.18 -15.74
C THR A 119 -0.68 -48.04 -16.73
N LYS A 120 -1.54 -47.07 -16.39
CA LYS A 120 -1.80 -45.87 -17.20
C LYS A 120 -1.39 -44.64 -16.43
N TYR A 121 -0.36 -43.98 -16.93
CA TYR A 121 0.22 -42.81 -16.27
C TYR A 121 -0.52 -41.52 -16.63
N PRO A 122 -0.60 -40.56 -15.71
CA PRO A 122 -1.36 -39.33 -15.92
C PRO A 122 -0.69 -38.43 -16.96
N GLU A 123 -1.51 -37.80 -17.79
CA GLU A 123 -1.09 -36.64 -18.57
C GLU A 123 -1.51 -35.37 -17.83
N TYR A 124 -0.55 -34.48 -17.55
CA TYR A 124 -0.83 -33.16 -16.98
C TYR A 124 -0.96 -32.13 -18.10
N ARG A 125 -2.10 -31.44 -18.17
CA ARG A 125 -2.41 -30.49 -19.27
C ARG A 125 -2.73 -29.08 -18.75
N PRO A 126 -1.74 -28.37 -18.18
CA PRO A 126 -1.97 -27.04 -17.64
C PRO A 126 -2.16 -26.00 -18.75
N THR A 127 -3.10 -25.07 -18.55
CA THR A 127 -3.18 -23.82 -19.32
C THR A 127 -2.77 -22.68 -18.40
N ILE A 128 -1.85 -21.83 -18.87
CA ILE A 128 -1.22 -20.78 -18.08
C ILE A 128 -1.31 -19.48 -18.85
N GLU A 129 -1.94 -18.48 -18.25
CA GLU A 129 -2.01 -17.14 -18.82
C GLU A 129 -0.87 -16.28 -18.26
N LEU A 130 -0.02 -15.77 -19.14
CA LEU A 130 0.96 -14.74 -18.80
C LEU A 130 0.34 -13.37 -19.00
N PHE A 131 0.44 -12.54 -17.97
CA PHE A 131 0.04 -11.13 -18.04
C PHE A 131 1.26 -10.22 -18.16
N LYS A 132 1.02 -9.01 -18.67
CA LYS A 132 2.05 -7.97 -18.83
C LYS A 132 2.61 -7.53 -17.47
N MET A 133 3.89 -7.17 -17.44
CA MET A 133 4.48 -6.56 -16.26
C MET A 133 3.84 -5.20 -15.96
N VAL A 134 3.69 -4.89 -14.67
CA VAL A 134 3.25 -3.58 -14.21
C VAL A 134 4.45 -2.63 -14.27
N ALA A 135 4.31 -1.48 -14.94
CA ALA A 135 5.41 -0.53 -15.20
C ALA A 135 5.95 0.18 -13.94
N GLU A 136 5.28 0.03 -12.80
CA GLU A 136 5.59 0.75 -11.57
C GLU A 136 6.47 -0.11 -10.65
N VAL A 137 7.69 0.37 -10.38
CA VAL A 137 8.78 -0.40 -9.77
C VAL A 137 8.40 -1.09 -8.45
N GLU A 138 7.66 -0.41 -7.57
CA GLU A 138 7.25 -0.99 -6.29
C GLU A 138 6.20 -2.09 -6.46
N LYS A 139 5.30 -1.90 -7.43
CA LYS A 139 4.23 -2.85 -7.78
C LYS A 139 4.83 -4.09 -8.45
N GLU A 140 5.81 -3.89 -9.32
CA GLU A 140 6.59 -4.96 -9.92
C GLU A 140 7.30 -5.80 -8.84
N LYS A 141 7.94 -5.17 -7.85
CA LYS A 141 8.62 -5.88 -6.75
C LYS A 141 7.66 -6.72 -5.92
N ALA A 142 6.53 -6.15 -5.49
CA ALA A 142 5.54 -6.85 -4.68
C ALA A 142 4.93 -8.05 -5.44
N LEU A 143 4.55 -7.82 -6.70
CA LEU A 143 4.01 -8.85 -7.58
C LEU A 143 5.04 -9.96 -7.84
N THR A 144 6.28 -9.59 -8.15
CA THR A 144 7.39 -10.54 -8.37
C THR A 144 7.67 -11.37 -7.11
N ALA A 145 7.58 -10.80 -5.91
CA ALA A 145 7.76 -11.53 -4.66
C ALA A 145 6.69 -12.63 -4.46
N ILE A 146 5.44 -12.38 -4.87
CA ILE A 146 4.36 -13.38 -4.82
C ILE A 146 4.58 -14.44 -5.90
N LEU A 147 4.82 -14.02 -7.15
CA LEU A 147 4.94 -14.90 -8.32
C LEU A 147 6.27 -15.68 -8.38
N ASN A 148 7.24 -15.31 -7.54
CA ASN A 148 8.45 -16.09 -7.35
C ASN A 148 8.19 -17.47 -6.73
N LYS A 149 7.04 -17.63 -6.06
CA LYS A 149 6.55 -18.92 -5.57
C LYS A 149 5.75 -19.63 -6.68
N PRO A 150 5.66 -20.96 -6.65
CA PRO A 150 4.80 -21.67 -7.60
C PRO A 150 3.37 -21.15 -7.53
N ILE A 151 2.74 -20.91 -8.67
CA ILE A 151 1.33 -20.50 -8.74
C ILE A 151 0.38 -21.70 -8.62
N SER A 152 0.84 -22.88 -9.04
CA SER A 152 0.12 -24.14 -8.88
C SER A 152 1.06 -25.22 -8.34
N LYS A 153 0.46 -26.21 -7.69
CA LYS A 153 1.11 -27.45 -7.27
C LYS A 153 0.28 -28.62 -7.79
N PHE A 154 0.92 -29.52 -8.52
CA PHE A 154 0.32 -30.75 -9.01
C PHE A 154 1.04 -31.94 -8.36
N GLY A 155 0.28 -32.90 -7.83
CA GLY A 155 0.86 -34.04 -7.14
C GLY A 155 -0.15 -35.10 -6.76
N TYR A 156 0.35 -36.22 -6.25
CA TYR A 156 -0.49 -37.35 -5.86
C TYR A 156 -1.36 -37.04 -4.64
N ASN A 157 -2.68 -37.18 -4.79
CA ASN A 157 -3.63 -37.14 -3.70
C ASN A 157 -3.96 -38.55 -3.22
N ALA A 158 -3.55 -38.88 -1.99
CA ALA A 158 -3.76 -40.19 -1.38
C ALA A 158 -5.24 -40.58 -1.21
N ARG A 159 -6.14 -39.60 -1.00
CA ARG A 159 -7.59 -39.84 -0.85
C ARG A 159 -8.23 -40.22 -2.18
N ARG A 160 -7.81 -39.60 -3.28
CA ARG A 160 -8.36 -39.87 -4.63
C ARG A 160 -7.62 -40.99 -5.37
N GLY A 161 -6.43 -41.35 -4.90
CA GLY A 161 -5.57 -42.33 -5.56
C GLY A 161 -5.07 -41.85 -6.93
N ASP A 162 -4.99 -40.53 -7.15
CA ASP A 162 -4.57 -39.96 -8.42
C ASP A 162 -3.84 -38.62 -8.24
N PHE A 163 -3.19 -38.17 -9.30
CA PHE A 163 -2.58 -36.86 -9.37
C PHE A 163 -3.63 -35.79 -9.62
N GLU A 164 -3.57 -34.70 -8.87
CA GLU A 164 -4.42 -33.54 -9.06
C GLU A 164 -3.74 -32.24 -8.65
N ASP A 165 -4.35 -31.12 -9.05
CA ASP A 165 -3.93 -29.81 -8.58
C ASP A 165 -4.35 -29.59 -7.12
N ASP A 166 -3.44 -29.04 -6.33
CA ASP A 166 -3.68 -28.56 -4.98
C ASP A 166 -4.50 -27.27 -5.03
N ARG A 167 -5.84 -27.43 -5.08
CA ARG A 167 -6.80 -26.33 -5.12
C ARG A 167 -6.68 -25.40 -3.91
N ALA A 168 -6.36 -25.95 -2.74
CA ALA A 168 -6.20 -25.16 -1.52
C ALA A 168 -5.00 -24.22 -1.65
N TYR A 169 -3.87 -24.74 -2.14
CA TYR A 169 -2.70 -23.92 -2.41
C TYR A 169 -2.97 -22.85 -3.48
N PHE A 170 -3.57 -23.22 -4.62
CA PHE A 170 -3.92 -22.26 -5.68
C PHE A 170 -4.81 -21.12 -5.14
N SER A 171 -5.81 -21.45 -4.33
CA SER A 171 -6.68 -20.46 -3.68
C SER A 171 -5.91 -19.46 -2.81
N THR A 172 -4.90 -19.92 -2.05
CA THR A 172 -4.08 -19.01 -1.23
C THR A 172 -3.20 -18.06 -2.05
N ILE A 173 -2.71 -18.50 -3.22
CA ILE A 173 -1.94 -17.64 -4.12
C ILE A 173 -2.87 -16.64 -4.80
N LYS A 174 -4.03 -17.10 -5.29
CA LYS A 174 -5.06 -16.24 -5.88
C LYS A 174 -5.47 -15.13 -4.92
N ALA A 175 -5.82 -15.48 -3.68
CA ALA A 175 -6.20 -14.50 -2.66
C ALA A 175 -5.12 -13.44 -2.38
N LYS A 176 -3.83 -13.80 -2.43
CA LYS A 176 -2.73 -12.84 -2.25
C LYS A 176 -2.55 -11.91 -3.45
N VAL A 177 -2.76 -12.43 -4.66
CA VAL A 177 -2.73 -11.64 -5.88
C VAL A 177 -3.91 -10.66 -5.91
N ASP A 178 -5.12 -11.14 -5.61
CA ASP A 178 -6.32 -10.31 -5.51
C ASP A 178 -6.15 -9.20 -4.46
N GLN A 179 -5.72 -9.56 -3.24
CA GLN A 179 -5.46 -8.59 -2.17
C GLN A 179 -4.41 -7.53 -2.58
N LEU A 180 -3.39 -7.91 -3.34
CA LEU A 180 -2.41 -6.96 -3.85
C LEU A 180 -3.10 -5.98 -4.81
N PHE A 181 -3.90 -6.46 -5.78
CA PHE A 181 -4.61 -5.58 -6.69
C PHE A 181 -5.57 -4.62 -5.98
N ASP A 182 -6.32 -5.09 -4.97
CA ASP A 182 -7.22 -4.25 -4.18
C ASP A 182 -6.46 -3.10 -3.48
N ILE A 183 -5.32 -3.41 -2.86
CA ILE A 183 -4.47 -2.39 -2.21
C ILE A 183 -3.98 -1.35 -3.24
N LEU A 184 -3.54 -1.82 -4.41
CA LEU A 184 -3.01 -0.96 -5.46
C LEU A 184 -4.08 -0.06 -6.08
N GLU A 185 -5.32 -0.54 -6.20
CA GLU A 185 -6.44 0.25 -6.68
C GLU A 185 -6.87 1.31 -5.66
N ALA A 186 -6.95 0.95 -4.38
CA ALA A 186 -7.21 1.90 -3.30
C ALA A 186 -6.16 3.03 -3.26
N GLU A 187 -4.87 2.69 -3.37
CA GLU A 187 -3.79 3.69 -3.41
C GLU A 187 -3.90 4.64 -4.61
N LYS A 188 -4.30 4.14 -5.80
CA LYS A 188 -4.54 4.99 -6.97
C LYS A 188 -5.71 5.95 -6.70
N GLN A 189 -6.81 5.47 -6.13
CA GLN A 189 -7.95 6.32 -5.80
C GLN A 189 -7.58 7.42 -4.80
N ASP A 190 -6.80 7.09 -3.77
CA ASP A 190 -6.30 8.06 -2.80
C ASP A 190 -5.41 9.13 -3.46
N GLN A 191 -4.53 8.72 -4.38
CA GLN A 191 -3.71 9.66 -5.15
C GLN A 191 -4.56 10.60 -6.03
N TYR A 192 -5.59 10.09 -6.70
CA TYR A 192 -6.50 10.92 -7.49
C TYR A 192 -7.27 11.91 -6.62
N LYS A 193 -7.73 11.47 -5.44
CA LYS A 193 -8.43 12.32 -4.48
C LYS A 193 -7.53 13.46 -3.99
N LEU A 194 -6.28 13.15 -3.60
CA LEU A 194 -5.31 14.15 -3.16
C LEU A 194 -5.01 15.17 -4.27
N LEU A 195 -4.89 14.71 -5.52
CA LEU A 195 -4.66 15.60 -6.67
C LEU A 195 -5.86 16.51 -6.94
N ALA A 196 -7.08 15.99 -6.81
CA ALA A 196 -8.30 16.78 -6.96
C ALA A 196 -8.43 17.85 -5.86
N GLU A 197 -8.18 17.49 -4.60
CA GLU A 197 -8.15 18.42 -3.46
C GLU A 197 -7.09 19.51 -3.65
N TYR A 198 -5.88 19.13 -4.11
CA TYR A 198 -4.82 20.09 -4.41
C TYR A 198 -5.23 21.09 -5.50
N ARG A 199 -5.84 20.60 -6.59
CA ARG A 199 -6.34 21.46 -7.68
C ARG A 199 -7.43 22.41 -7.20
N LEU A 200 -8.36 21.92 -6.38
CA LEU A 200 -9.42 22.75 -5.82
C LEU A 200 -8.84 23.87 -4.94
N LYS A 201 -7.92 23.54 -4.04
CA LYS A 201 -7.25 24.53 -3.18
C LYS A 201 -6.52 25.60 -3.99
N LYS A 202 -5.87 25.22 -5.10
CA LYS A 202 -5.21 26.18 -6.00
C LYS A 202 -6.21 27.09 -6.72
N MET A 203 -7.34 26.56 -7.18
CA MET A 203 -8.40 27.37 -7.77
C MET A 203 -9.02 28.35 -6.75
N GLU A 204 -9.24 27.91 -5.51
CA GLU A 204 -9.76 28.78 -4.44
C GLU A 204 -8.76 29.89 -4.07
N GLU A 205 -7.48 29.56 -3.95
CA GLU A 205 -6.42 30.55 -3.70
C GLU A 205 -6.39 31.61 -4.81
N GLN A 206 -6.51 31.18 -6.07
CA GLN A 206 -6.53 32.09 -7.21
C GLN A 206 -7.78 32.97 -7.23
N LYS A 207 -8.97 32.41 -6.97
CA LYS A 207 -10.21 33.20 -6.83
C LYS A 207 -10.08 34.25 -5.73
N ARG A 208 -9.51 33.89 -4.58
CA ARG A 208 -9.30 34.84 -3.48
C ARG A 208 -8.38 35.98 -3.88
N LYS A 209 -7.26 35.67 -4.55
CA LYS A 209 -6.33 36.69 -5.09
C LYS A 209 -7.00 37.59 -6.13
N GLU A 210 -7.84 37.04 -7.01
CA GLU A 210 -8.61 37.82 -7.98
C GLU A 210 -9.65 38.73 -7.32
N GLU A 211 -10.32 38.26 -6.26
CA GLU A 211 -11.25 39.06 -5.47
C GLU A 211 -10.54 40.17 -4.70
N GLU A 212 -9.39 39.88 -4.10
CA GLU A 212 -8.52 40.86 -3.44
C GLU A 212 -8.05 41.94 -4.43
N ALA A 213 -7.55 41.55 -5.61
CA ALA A 213 -7.12 42.48 -6.65
C ALA A 213 -8.27 43.32 -7.21
N LYS A 214 -9.48 42.75 -7.34
CA LYS A 214 -10.69 43.50 -7.73
C LYS A 214 -11.07 44.52 -6.66
N ALA A 215 -10.99 44.15 -5.38
CA ALA A 215 -11.27 45.07 -4.28
C ALA A 215 -10.25 46.21 -4.22
N GLU A 216 -8.97 45.92 -4.42
CA GLU A 216 -7.90 46.91 -4.43
C GLU A 216 -8.04 47.92 -5.59
N ASN A 217 -8.31 47.43 -6.81
CA ASN A 217 -8.55 48.31 -7.97
C ASN A 217 -9.77 49.21 -7.79
N VAL A 218 -10.85 48.71 -7.19
CA VAL A 218 -12.04 49.53 -6.87
C VAL A 218 -11.70 50.62 -5.86
N ASN A 219 -10.83 50.34 -4.89
CA ASN A 219 -10.39 51.33 -3.89
C ASN A 219 -9.51 52.42 -4.50
N LEU A 220 -8.59 52.06 -5.40
CA LEU A 220 -7.73 53.02 -6.12
C LEU A 220 -8.56 53.96 -7.01
N SER A 221 -9.45 53.42 -7.85
CA SER A 221 -10.32 54.23 -8.70
C SER A 221 -11.24 55.17 -7.89
N PHE A 222 -11.66 54.75 -6.70
CA PHE A 222 -12.45 55.61 -5.82
C PHE A 222 -11.61 56.75 -5.21
N ARG A 223 -10.37 56.47 -4.78
CA ARG A 223 -9.46 57.49 -4.22
C ARG A 223 -9.15 58.60 -5.22
N GLU A 224 -8.85 58.26 -6.47
CA GLU A 224 -8.61 59.27 -7.52
C GLU A 224 -9.83 60.18 -7.76
N LYS A 225 -11.05 59.61 -7.73
CA LYS A 225 -12.29 60.41 -7.86
C LYS A 225 -12.52 61.30 -6.63
N TYR A 226 -12.21 60.79 -5.45
CA TYR A 226 -12.28 61.56 -4.21
C TYR A 226 -11.31 62.75 -4.26
N ASP A 227 -10.03 62.51 -4.57
CA ASP A 227 -8.99 63.55 -4.60
C ASP A 227 -9.31 64.65 -5.63
N ASN A 228 -9.76 64.26 -6.82
CA ASN A 228 -10.20 65.21 -7.85
C ASN A 228 -11.41 66.05 -7.42
N SER A 229 -12.35 65.46 -6.67
CA SER A 229 -13.52 66.18 -6.17
C SER A 229 -13.12 67.16 -5.07
N ILE A 230 -12.20 66.76 -4.18
CA ILE A 230 -11.62 67.61 -3.14
C ILE A 230 -10.93 68.82 -3.77
N ALA A 231 -10.07 68.61 -4.76
CA ALA A 231 -9.37 69.70 -5.44
C ALA A 231 -10.33 70.72 -6.09
N LYS A 232 -11.46 70.26 -6.64
CA LYS A 232 -12.51 71.15 -7.17
C LYS A 232 -13.20 71.97 -6.07
N ALA A 233 -13.51 71.35 -4.94
CA ALA A 233 -14.12 72.01 -3.78
C ALA A 233 -13.15 73.03 -3.15
N ASP A 234 -11.88 72.66 -2.98
CA ASP A 234 -10.80 73.52 -2.50
C ASP A 234 -10.60 74.73 -3.44
N LYS A 235 -10.62 74.50 -4.76
CA LYS A 235 -10.52 75.60 -5.75
C LYS A 235 -11.71 76.56 -5.66
N ALA A 236 -12.93 76.07 -5.43
CA ALA A 236 -14.09 76.93 -5.23
C ALA A 236 -13.96 77.75 -3.93
N PHE A 237 -13.50 77.11 -2.85
CA PHE A 237 -13.24 77.76 -1.57
C PHE A 237 -12.17 78.86 -1.67
N ALA A 238 -11.04 78.58 -2.32
CA ALA A 238 -9.95 79.53 -2.50
C ALA A 238 -10.34 80.76 -3.34
N ASN A 239 -11.32 80.60 -4.24
CA ASN A 239 -11.91 81.70 -5.02
C ASN A 239 -13.08 82.40 -4.31
N SER A 240 -13.24 82.18 -2.99
CA SER A 240 -14.31 82.74 -2.15
C SER A 240 -15.74 82.39 -2.60
N LYS A 241 -15.91 81.34 -3.40
CA LYS A 241 -17.22 80.82 -3.82
C LYS A 241 -17.77 79.86 -2.75
N TYR A 242 -18.09 80.41 -1.58
CA TYR A 242 -18.33 79.64 -0.35
C TYR A 242 -19.54 78.71 -0.43
N GLU A 243 -20.69 79.15 -0.97
CA GLU A 243 -21.87 78.30 -1.10
C GLU A 243 -21.61 77.12 -2.06
N LYS A 244 -20.99 77.39 -3.21
CA LYS A 244 -20.58 76.35 -4.16
C LYS A 244 -19.58 75.36 -3.54
N ALA A 245 -18.61 75.84 -2.78
CA ALA A 245 -17.64 74.98 -2.09
C ALA A 245 -18.34 74.09 -1.05
N LYS A 246 -19.30 74.63 -0.29
CA LYS A 246 -20.08 73.91 0.73
C LYS A 246 -20.84 72.73 0.11
N ASP A 247 -21.51 72.96 -1.01
CA ASP A 247 -22.27 71.92 -1.71
C ASP A 247 -21.37 70.83 -2.29
N LEU A 248 -20.24 71.21 -2.91
CA LEU A 248 -19.24 70.25 -3.39
C LEU A 248 -18.70 69.36 -2.27
N TYR A 249 -18.41 69.92 -1.08
CA TYR A 249 -17.98 69.11 0.07
C TYR A 249 -19.09 68.18 0.62
N ARG A 250 -20.35 68.61 0.57
CA ARG A 250 -21.49 67.76 0.96
C ARG A 250 -21.65 66.59 0.00
N GLU A 251 -21.52 66.83 -1.30
CA GLU A 251 -21.54 65.77 -2.33
C GLU A 251 -20.40 64.77 -2.15
N ILE A 252 -19.19 65.24 -1.83
CA ILE A 252 -18.05 64.38 -1.50
C ILE A 252 -18.40 63.48 -0.31
N MET A 253 -18.96 64.01 0.78
CA MET A 253 -19.37 63.19 1.94
C MET A 253 -20.41 62.12 1.58
N ILE A 254 -21.36 62.44 0.70
CA ILE A 254 -22.36 61.49 0.20
C ILE A 254 -21.70 60.40 -0.64
N SER A 255 -20.77 60.75 -1.52
CA SER A 255 -20.02 59.79 -2.35
C SER A 255 -19.20 58.82 -1.48
N VAL A 256 -18.52 59.33 -0.43
CA VAL A 256 -17.79 58.51 0.55
C VAL A 256 -18.74 57.61 1.33
N ALA A 257 -19.92 58.09 1.73
CA ALA A 257 -20.91 57.28 2.42
C ALA A 257 -21.43 56.11 1.56
N LYS A 258 -21.62 56.35 0.25
CA LYS A 258 -22.08 55.36 -0.73
C LYS A 258 -20.98 54.44 -1.26
N SER A 259 -19.70 54.72 -0.96
CA SER A 259 -18.57 53.89 -1.38
C SER A 259 -18.58 52.49 -0.73
N LYS A 260 -17.96 51.52 -1.39
CA LYS A 260 -17.77 50.16 -0.88
C LYS A 260 -16.58 50.03 0.08
N LEU A 261 -15.99 51.15 0.52
CA LEU A 261 -14.84 51.16 1.41
C LEU A 261 -15.20 50.62 2.81
N PRO A 262 -14.22 50.05 3.52
CA PRO A 262 -14.34 49.75 4.94
C PRO A 262 -14.85 50.95 5.74
N LYS A 263 -15.60 50.68 6.81
CA LYS A 263 -16.20 51.75 7.64
C LYS A 263 -15.14 52.72 8.19
N ALA A 264 -14.00 52.19 8.65
CA ALA A 264 -12.90 53.01 9.17
C ALA A 264 -12.39 54.03 8.14
N ASP A 265 -12.11 53.59 6.92
CA ASP A 265 -11.62 54.44 5.82
C ASP A 265 -12.66 55.50 5.43
N ARG A 266 -13.95 55.14 5.41
CA ARG A 266 -15.03 56.10 5.12
C ARG A 266 -15.12 57.18 6.19
N ASP A 267 -14.97 56.81 7.46
CA ASP A 267 -15.06 57.76 8.57
C ASP A 267 -13.85 58.70 8.57
N GLU A 268 -12.67 58.23 8.16
CA GLU A 268 -11.48 59.04 7.96
C GLU A 268 -11.64 60.04 6.82
N LEU A 269 -12.04 59.59 5.63
CA LEU A 269 -12.21 60.44 4.44
C LEU A 269 -13.31 61.51 4.60
N LYS A 270 -14.25 61.35 5.53
CA LYS A 270 -15.26 62.36 5.83
C LYS A 270 -14.76 63.50 6.72
N LYS A 271 -13.65 63.32 7.45
CA LYS A 271 -13.16 64.33 8.41
C LYS A 271 -12.85 65.66 7.74
N TYR A 272 -12.11 65.62 6.63
CA TYR A 272 -11.67 66.82 5.92
C TYR A 272 -12.86 67.63 5.33
N PRO A 273 -13.73 67.05 4.47
CA PRO A 273 -14.91 67.78 3.97
C PRO A 273 -15.81 68.31 5.08
N LYS A 274 -16.00 67.53 6.15
CA LYS A 274 -16.81 67.95 7.30
C LYS A 274 -16.22 69.17 8.01
N SER A 275 -14.90 69.18 8.20
CA SER A 275 -14.20 70.33 8.78
C SER A 275 -14.33 71.57 7.90
N ARG A 276 -14.19 71.42 6.57
CA ARG A 276 -14.31 72.53 5.61
C ARG A 276 -15.72 73.09 5.53
N ILE A 277 -16.75 72.25 5.57
CA ILE A 277 -18.15 72.71 5.63
C ILE A 277 -18.37 73.58 6.88
N PHE A 278 -17.88 73.15 8.04
CA PHE A 278 -18.03 73.91 9.29
C PHE A 278 -17.29 75.27 9.22
N GLU A 279 -16.09 75.29 8.67
CA GLU A 279 -15.32 76.52 8.43
C GLU A 279 -16.07 77.47 7.50
N ILE A 280 -16.59 76.98 6.37
CA ILE A 280 -17.40 77.74 5.42
C ILE A 280 -18.67 78.31 6.08
N GLU A 281 -19.41 77.49 6.82
CA GLU A 281 -20.64 77.91 7.51
C GLU A 281 -20.34 79.02 8.54
N THR A 282 -19.18 78.97 9.20
CA THR A 282 -18.73 80.03 10.11
C THR A 282 -18.39 81.31 9.36
N LEU A 283 -17.67 81.22 8.24
CA LEU A 283 -17.31 82.38 7.40
C LEU A 283 -18.55 83.08 6.81
N ILE A 284 -19.51 82.31 6.29
CA ILE A 284 -20.75 82.85 5.72
C ILE A 284 -21.56 83.59 6.81
N ALA A 285 -21.63 83.05 8.03
CA ALA A 285 -22.32 83.71 9.13
C ALA A 285 -21.62 85.03 9.54
N GLU A 286 -20.29 85.05 9.58
CA GLU A 286 -19.52 86.26 9.90
C GLU A 286 -19.65 87.34 8.81
N MET A 287 -19.66 86.95 7.53
CA MET A 287 -19.90 87.88 6.41
C MET A 287 -21.30 88.49 6.46
N ALA A 288 -22.32 87.69 6.80
CA ALA A 288 -23.69 88.15 6.97
C ALA A 288 -23.83 89.16 8.12
N GLU A 289 -23.07 89.01 9.21
CA GLU A 289 -23.04 89.99 10.31
C GLU A 289 -22.32 91.30 9.93
N ARG A 290 -21.38 91.27 8.99
CA ARG A 290 -20.66 92.45 8.49
C ARG A 290 -21.37 93.18 7.35
N GLY A 291 -22.48 92.65 6.86
CA GLY A 291 -23.24 93.24 5.75
C GLY A 291 -22.56 93.12 4.38
N GLU A 292 -21.63 92.16 4.23
CA GLU A 292 -21.01 91.82 2.96
C GLU A 292 -21.91 90.83 2.21
N GLU A 293 -22.33 91.17 0.98
CA GLU A 293 -23.12 90.26 0.15
C GLU A 293 -22.27 89.05 -0.28
N VAL A 294 -22.78 87.86 0.02
CA VAL A 294 -22.21 86.60 -0.48
C VAL A 294 -22.66 86.46 -1.93
N GLU A 295 -21.70 86.40 -2.85
CA GLU A 295 -21.96 86.23 -4.29
C GLU A 295 -22.73 84.90 -4.52
N GLU A 296 -24.04 85.01 -4.72
CA GLU A 296 -24.92 83.91 -5.08
C GLU A 296 -24.73 83.64 -6.58
N VAL A 297 -23.85 82.71 -6.92
CA VAL A 297 -23.58 82.38 -8.31
C VAL A 297 -24.71 81.51 -8.86
N SER A 298 -25.59 82.12 -9.64
CA SER A 298 -26.46 81.43 -10.59
C SER A 298 -25.61 80.70 -11.65
N GLU A 299 -26.04 79.50 -12.00
CA GLU A 299 -25.35 78.60 -12.94
C GLU A 299 -25.15 79.24 -14.31
N GLU A 300 -23.89 79.52 -14.68
CA GLU A 300 -23.47 79.58 -16.08
C GLU A 300 -22.39 78.52 -16.29
N ILE A 301 -22.84 77.37 -16.81
CA ILE A 301 -21.97 76.32 -17.34
C ILE A 301 -21.51 76.84 -18.71
N ALA A 302 -20.30 77.37 -18.78
CA ALA A 302 -19.63 77.69 -20.03
C ALA A 302 -19.33 76.38 -20.79
N GLU A 303 -20.14 76.12 -21.80
CA GLU A 303 -19.89 75.18 -22.89
C GLU A 303 -18.92 75.87 -23.86
N GLU A 304 -17.61 75.73 -23.61
CA GLU A 304 -16.60 76.30 -24.51
C GLU A 304 -16.30 75.31 -25.65
N THR A 305 -17.08 75.46 -26.71
CA THR A 305 -16.73 75.05 -28.07
C THR A 305 -15.67 76.01 -28.60
N SER A 306 -14.57 75.49 -29.18
CA SER A 306 -13.73 76.27 -30.08
C SER A 306 -13.55 75.51 -31.40
N LYS A 307 -13.99 76.20 -32.45
CA LYS A 307 -13.77 75.93 -33.87
C LYS A 307 -12.36 76.36 -34.27
N ASP A 308 -11.85 75.69 -35.30
CA ASP A 308 -10.67 76.03 -36.10
C ASP A 308 -10.59 77.50 -36.53
N PRO A 309 -9.36 77.96 -36.82
CA PRO A 309 -9.13 78.53 -38.15
C PRO A 309 -7.91 77.90 -38.84
N GLU A 310 -8.14 77.53 -40.10
CA GLU A 310 -7.11 77.29 -41.11
C GLU A 310 -6.28 78.57 -41.30
N GLU A 311 -4.97 78.47 -41.10
CA GLU A 311 -4.00 79.50 -41.51
C GLU A 311 -2.96 78.85 -42.43
N GLU A 312 -3.06 79.21 -43.71
CA GLU A 312 -2.20 78.80 -44.81
C GLU A 312 -0.88 79.59 -44.72
N ILE A 313 0.22 78.91 -44.37
CA ILE A 313 1.57 79.48 -44.37
C ILE A 313 2.48 78.62 -45.25
N GLU A 314 2.87 79.21 -46.37
CA GLU A 314 3.84 78.72 -47.35
C GLU A 314 5.27 78.96 -46.78
N VAL A 315 6.03 77.90 -46.49
CA VAL A 315 7.45 77.99 -46.08
C VAL A 315 8.32 76.97 -46.82
N ASP A 316 9.37 77.50 -47.42
CA ASP A 316 10.45 76.85 -48.16
C ASP A 316 11.08 75.64 -47.46
N LYS A 317 11.23 74.55 -48.22
CA LYS A 317 12.13 73.41 -47.95
C LYS A 317 13.54 73.76 -48.43
N PRO A 318 14.60 73.51 -47.63
CA PRO A 318 15.10 72.13 -47.53
C PRO A 318 15.85 71.82 -46.21
N GLU A 319 15.27 71.00 -45.31
CA GLU A 319 16.04 70.29 -44.24
C GLU A 319 15.27 69.12 -43.54
N GLU A 320 14.03 68.80 -43.94
CA GLU A 320 13.14 67.83 -43.24
C GLU A 320 13.50 66.33 -43.38
N GLU A 321 14.35 65.91 -44.31
CA GLU A 321 14.62 64.47 -44.55
C GLU A 321 15.46 63.81 -43.44
N ASP A 322 16.23 64.58 -42.65
CA ASP A 322 17.08 64.05 -41.56
C ASP A 322 16.36 63.97 -40.19
N GLU A 323 15.31 64.79 -39.98
CA GLU A 323 14.56 64.82 -38.71
C GLU A 323 13.48 63.73 -38.66
N ALA A 324 12.78 63.48 -39.78
CA ALA A 324 11.85 62.36 -39.92
C ALA A 324 12.57 61.00 -39.78
N ALA A 325 13.82 60.89 -40.26
CA ALA A 325 14.65 59.70 -40.10
C ALA A 325 15.16 59.51 -38.66
N ARG A 326 15.28 60.57 -37.85
CA ARG A 326 15.58 60.48 -36.41
C ARG A 326 14.36 60.02 -35.62
N LEU A 327 13.18 60.55 -35.90
CA LEU A 327 11.94 60.17 -35.23
C LEU A 327 11.59 58.69 -35.44
N LEU A 328 11.75 58.17 -36.67
CA LEU A 328 11.54 56.76 -36.96
C LEU A 328 12.51 55.85 -36.19
N ARG A 329 13.76 56.26 -35.99
CA ARG A 329 14.73 55.48 -35.18
C ARG A 329 14.40 55.51 -33.69
N GLU A 330 13.93 56.64 -33.16
CA GLU A 330 13.50 56.74 -31.77
C GLU A 330 12.24 55.90 -31.49
N GLU A 331 11.32 55.81 -32.45
CA GLU A 331 10.13 54.95 -32.37
C GLU A 331 10.49 53.46 -32.43
N GLU A 332 11.37 53.06 -33.36
CA GLU A 332 11.89 51.68 -33.43
C GLU A 332 12.66 51.27 -32.16
N GLU A 333 13.46 52.18 -31.57
CA GLU A 333 14.14 51.92 -30.31
C GLU A 333 13.16 51.80 -29.13
N ALA A 334 12.10 52.61 -29.09
CA ALA A 334 11.07 52.52 -28.07
C ALA A 334 10.28 51.21 -28.14
N GLU A 335 9.88 50.77 -29.34
CA GLU A 335 9.22 49.48 -29.56
C GLU A 335 10.13 48.29 -29.19
N ALA A 336 11.42 48.37 -29.54
CA ALA A 336 12.40 47.36 -29.15
C ALA A 336 12.56 47.26 -27.62
N LEU A 337 12.52 48.40 -26.93
CA LEU A 337 12.62 48.46 -25.47
C LEU A 337 11.36 47.91 -24.79
N GLU A 338 10.18 48.20 -25.32
CA GLU A 338 8.91 47.64 -24.85
C GLU A 338 8.85 46.11 -25.07
N MET A 339 9.28 45.62 -26.24
CA MET A 339 9.39 44.18 -26.50
C MET A 339 10.36 43.50 -25.53
N ALA A 340 11.51 44.13 -25.23
CA ALA A 340 12.48 43.61 -24.29
C ALA A 340 11.91 43.55 -22.85
N GLN A 341 11.17 44.57 -22.42
CA GLN A 341 10.50 44.59 -21.12
C GLN A 341 9.41 43.51 -21.02
N ASN A 342 8.62 43.33 -22.07
CA ASN A 342 7.59 42.30 -22.13
C ASN A 342 8.19 40.87 -22.10
N GLN A 343 9.32 40.65 -22.77
CA GLN A 343 10.04 39.38 -22.71
C GLN A 343 10.65 39.12 -21.33
N ALA A 344 11.23 40.14 -20.68
CA ALA A 344 11.76 40.03 -19.33
C ALA A 344 10.67 39.68 -18.31
N MET A 345 9.51 40.34 -18.38
CA MET A 345 8.37 40.07 -17.50
C MET A 345 7.79 38.67 -17.71
N LYS A 346 7.80 38.17 -18.96
CA LYS A 346 7.39 36.80 -19.27
C LYS A 346 8.36 35.77 -18.68
N ALA A 347 9.67 36.00 -18.82
CA ALA A 347 10.69 35.13 -18.26
C ALA A 347 10.63 35.07 -16.72
N GLU A 348 10.38 36.22 -16.08
CA GLU A 348 10.20 36.29 -14.62
C GLU A 348 8.97 35.50 -14.15
N LYS A 349 7.83 35.62 -14.85
CA LYS A 349 6.64 34.81 -14.56
C LYS A 349 6.86 33.32 -14.77
N GLU A 350 7.61 32.93 -15.80
CA GLU A 350 7.96 31.52 -16.04
C GLU A 350 8.89 30.95 -14.93
N ALA A 351 9.82 31.77 -14.43
CA ALA A 351 10.66 31.43 -13.29
C ALA A 351 9.85 31.26 -11.99
N GLU A 352 8.90 32.16 -11.73
CA GLU A 352 8.02 32.08 -10.56
C GLU A 352 7.13 30.82 -10.61
N ILE A 353 6.61 30.47 -11.80
CA ILE A 353 5.83 29.23 -12.01
C ILE A 353 6.70 27.99 -11.75
N THR A 354 7.95 27.98 -12.21
CA THR A 354 8.85 26.82 -12.00
C THR A 354 9.22 26.66 -10.53
N GLU A 355 9.48 27.75 -9.81
CA GLU A 355 9.73 27.71 -8.37
C GLU A 355 8.48 27.24 -7.59
N ALA A 356 7.29 27.72 -7.96
CA ALA A 356 6.03 27.29 -7.37
C ALA A 356 5.75 25.79 -7.60
N LEU A 357 6.10 25.25 -8.77
CA LEU A 357 6.00 23.83 -9.07
C LEU A 357 7.00 23.00 -8.24
N ALA A 358 8.24 23.47 -8.08
CA ALA A 358 9.23 22.81 -7.24
C ALA A 358 8.80 22.78 -5.75
N ALA A 359 8.24 23.88 -5.25
CA ALA A 359 7.71 23.98 -3.90
C ALA A 359 6.52 23.03 -3.68
N ARG A 360 5.62 22.92 -4.67
CA ARG A 360 4.51 21.94 -4.66
C ARG A 360 5.03 20.51 -4.59
N ASP A 361 6.01 20.16 -5.42
CA ASP A 361 6.55 18.79 -5.47
C ASP A 361 7.27 18.40 -4.18
N LYS A 362 7.90 19.37 -3.51
CA LYS A 362 8.44 19.20 -2.17
C LYS A 362 7.33 18.93 -1.15
N MET A 363 6.27 19.74 -1.12
CA MET A 363 5.14 19.54 -0.23
C MET A 363 4.46 18.17 -0.44
N LEU A 364 4.29 17.74 -1.69
CA LEU A 364 3.72 16.43 -2.02
C LEU A 364 4.60 15.28 -1.52
N ARG A 365 5.93 15.41 -1.61
CA ARG A 365 6.87 14.43 -1.04
C ARG A 365 6.74 14.33 0.48
N GLU A 366 6.72 15.46 1.17
CA GLU A 366 6.56 15.52 2.63
C GLU A 366 5.21 14.92 3.09
N GLN A 367 4.12 15.22 2.37
CA GLN A 367 2.81 14.62 2.65
C GLN A 367 2.81 13.10 2.45
N LYS A 368 3.43 12.60 1.37
CA LYS A 368 3.55 11.15 1.13
C LYS A 368 4.35 10.46 2.22
N GLU A 369 5.47 11.03 2.65
CA GLU A 369 6.28 10.50 3.75
C GLU A 369 5.50 10.48 5.08
N ALA A 370 4.73 11.53 5.37
CA ALA A 370 3.88 11.59 6.56
C ALA A 370 2.79 10.52 6.55
N ILE A 371 2.15 10.28 5.39
CA ILE A 371 1.15 9.22 5.22
C ILE A 371 1.80 7.83 5.39
N LEU A 372 2.95 7.60 4.76
CA LEU A 372 3.69 6.35 4.87
C LEU A 372 4.06 6.05 6.33
N LYS A 373 4.54 7.06 7.06
CA LYS A 373 4.89 6.94 8.48
C LYS A 373 3.67 6.55 9.32
N LYS A 374 2.52 7.22 9.12
CA LYS A 374 1.27 6.87 9.80
C LYS A 374 0.82 5.44 9.51
N ARG A 375 0.95 4.99 8.25
CA ARG A 375 0.61 3.61 7.86
C ARG A 375 1.53 2.58 8.51
N MET A 376 2.84 2.85 8.58
CA MET A 376 3.76 1.97 9.30
C MET A 376 3.44 1.91 10.80
N GLU A 377 3.04 3.02 11.43
CA GLU A 377 2.63 3.04 12.83
C GLU A 377 1.33 2.25 13.07
N THR A 378 0.35 2.36 12.18
CA THR A 378 -0.90 1.58 12.29
C THR A 378 -0.66 0.09 12.06
N GLU A 379 0.18 -0.29 11.08
CA GLU A 379 0.56 -1.68 10.87
C GLU A 379 1.30 -2.27 12.08
N LYS A 380 2.25 -1.52 12.66
CA LYS A 380 2.92 -1.94 13.90
C LYS A 380 1.92 -2.15 15.03
N ARG A 381 0.93 -1.28 15.17
CA ARG A 381 -0.13 -1.41 16.18
C ARG A 381 -0.98 -2.67 15.96
N LEU A 382 -1.39 -2.92 14.72
CA LEU A 382 -2.18 -4.10 14.35
C LEU A 382 -1.40 -5.40 14.57
N VAL A 383 -0.10 -5.43 14.27
CA VAL A 383 0.76 -6.59 14.55
C VAL A 383 0.88 -6.82 16.06
N ALA A 384 1.10 -5.76 16.84
CA ALA A 384 1.16 -5.86 18.30
C ALA A 384 -0.17 -6.37 18.90
N GLU A 385 -1.31 -5.87 18.40
CA GLU A 385 -2.64 -6.31 18.83
C GLU A 385 -2.89 -7.79 18.50
N LYS A 386 -2.51 -8.25 17.30
CA LYS A 386 -2.60 -9.67 16.93
C LYS A 386 -1.75 -10.56 17.81
N LEU A 387 -0.51 -10.16 18.11
CA LEU A 387 0.39 -10.90 19.01
C LEU A 387 -0.18 -10.96 20.43
N ALA A 388 -0.75 -9.86 20.93
CA ALA A 388 -1.43 -9.83 22.23
C ALA A 388 -2.65 -10.76 22.27
N ALA A 389 -3.47 -10.76 21.21
CA ALA A 389 -4.61 -11.68 21.10
C ALA A 389 -4.17 -13.15 21.06
N GLU A 390 -3.13 -13.48 20.29
CA GLU A 390 -2.59 -14.84 20.23
C GLU A 390 -2.02 -15.28 21.60
N ALA A 391 -1.33 -14.39 22.30
CA ALA A 391 -0.83 -14.64 23.65
C ALA A 391 -1.98 -14.90 24.64
N ALA A 392 -3.07 -14.12 24.55
CA ALA A 392 -4.26 -14.31 25.38
C ALA A 392 -4.96 -15.66 25.11
N VAL A 393 -5.04 -16.09 23.85
CA VAL A 393 -5.56 -17.42 23.50
C VAL A 393 -4.69 -18.53 24.07
N LYS A 394 -3.35 -18.43 23.94
CA LYS A 394 -2.41 -19.40 24.52
C LYS A 394 -2.53 -19.47 26.05
N ALA A 395 -2.71 -18.35 26.73
CA ALA A 395 -2.95 -18.32 28.17
C ALA A 395 -4.22 -19.10 28.55
N LYS A 396 -5.34 -18.84 27.87
CA LYS A 396 -6.61 -19.57 28.10
C LYS A 396 -6.48 -21.07 27.86
N VAL A 397 -5.72 -21.49 26.83
CA VAL A 397 -5.47 -22.92 26.57
C VAL A 397 -4.72 -23.56 27.73
N ARG A 398 -3.66 -22.91 28.24
CA ARG A 398 -2.90 -23.41 29.40
C ARG A 398 -3.76 -23.51 30.66
N ASP A 399 -4.64 -22.54 30.90
CA ASP A 399 -5.55 -22.57 32.05
C ASP A 399 -6.55 -23.73 31.92
N ASN A 400 -7.09 -23.96 30.73
CA ASN A 400 -7.97 -25.10 30.47
C ASN A 400 -7.25 -26.45 30.63
N GLU A 401 -5.99 -26.56 30.21
CA GLU A 401 -5.16 -27.75 30.43
C GLU A 401 -4.92 -28.01 31.92
N LYS A 402 -4.63 -26.97 32.72
CA LYS A 402 -4.52 -27.09 34.18
C LYS A 402 -5.82 -27.58 34.81
N ILE A 403 -6.96 -26.99 34.42
CA ILE A 403 -8.28 -27.43 34.90
C ILE A 403 -8.54 -28.90 34.53
N ALA A 404 -8.16 -29.33 33.32
CA ALA A 404 -8.30 -30.73 32.90
C ALA A 404 -7.41 -31.68 33.72
N GLN A 405 -6.16 -31.28 33.98
CA GLN A 405 -5.25 -32.04 34.85
C GLN A 405 -5.79 -32.16 36.27
N GLU A 406 -6.28 -31.07 36.86
CA GLU A 406 -6.91 -31.09 38.19
C GLU A 406 -8.12 -32.04 38.25
N LYS A 407 -8.96 -32.04 37.22
CA LYS A 407 -10.10 -32.97 37.12
C LYS A 407 -9.66 -34.43 37.08
N GLU A 408 -8.61 -34.77 36.34
CA GLU A 408 -8.05 -36.12 36.31
C GLU A 408 -7.45 -36.51 37.68
N VAL A 409 -6.76 -35.60 38.37
CA VAL A 409 -6.27 -35.84 39.74
C VAL A 409 -7.42 -36.11 40.71
N ILE A 410 -8.50 -35.32 40.65
CA ILE A 410 -9.70 -35.53 41.48
C ILE A 410 -10.35 -36.89 41.18
N LYS A 411 -10.47 -37.24 39.89
CA LYS A 411 -11.01 -38.54 39.46
C LYS A 411 -10.16 -39.69 39.97
N ALA A 412 -8.84 -39.60 39.89
CA ALA A 412 -7.91 -40.60 40.41
C ALA A 412 -8.04 -40.76 41.94
N LYS A 413 -8.12 -39.65 42.68
CA LYS A 413 -8.37 -39.68 44.14
C LYS A 413 -9.68 -40.38 44.47
N ASN A 414 -10.77 -40.06 43.76
CA ASN A 414 -12.07 -40.70 43.96
C ASN A 414 -12.04 -42.21 43.66
N MET A 415 -11.32 -42.63 42.61
CA MET A 415 -11.13 -44.06 42.32
C MET A 415 -10.33 -44.77 43.40
N ALA A 416 -9.28 -44.13 43.94
CA ALA A 416 -8.50 -44.69 45.04
C ALA A 416 -9.32 -44.86 46.32
N VAL A 417 -10.17 -43.89 46.66
CA VAL A 417 -11.10 -43.98 47.79
C VAL A 417 -12.06 -45.17 47.61
N LYS A 418 -12.71 -45.28 46.45
CA LYS A 418 -13.62 -46.41 46.14
C LYS A 418 -12.90 -47.77 46.18
N SER A 419 -11.66 -47.83 45.70
CA SER A 419 -10.85 -49.04 45.74
C SER A 419 -10.53 -49.45 47.18
N LYS A 420 -10.19 -48.48 48.04
CA LYS A 420 -9.95 -48.70 49.47
C LYS A 420 -11.21 -49.20 50.18
N GLU A 421 -12.35 -48.56 49.96
CA GLU A 421 -13.65 -49.02 50.49
C GLU A 421 -13.96 -50.46 50.08
N LYS A 422 -13.76 -50.80 48.80
CA LYS A 422 -13.94 -52.17 48.30
C LYS A 422 -13.00 -53.17 49.01
N GLN A 423 -11.74 -52.80 49.21
CA GLN A 423 -10.78 -53.66 49.93
C GLN A 423 -11.19 -53.86 51.40
N ASP A 424 -11.67 -52.81 52.06
CA ASP A 424 -12.10 -52.90 53.46
C ASP A 424 -13.36 -53.77 53.59
N ILE A 425 -14.33 -53.66 52.66
CA ILE A 425 -15.48 -54.58 52.58
C ILE A 425 -15.03 -56.04 52.40
N LEU A 426 -14.08 -56.30 51.50
CA LEU A 426 -13.56 -57.66 51.27
C LEU A 426 -12.87 -58.22 52.52
N LYS A 427 -12.14 -57.40 53.28
CA LYS A 427 -11.55 -57.82 54.56
C LYS A 427 -12.62 -58.18 55.59
N ILE A 428 -13.69 -57.40 55.69
CA ILE A 428 -14.82 -57.67 56.59
C ILE A 428 -15.49 -59.02 56.22
N ILE A 429 -15.76 -59.24 54.92
CA ILE A 429 -16.34 -60.50 54.43
C ILE A 429 -15.41 -61.68 54.75
N ALA A 430 -14.11 -61.56 54.51
CA ALA A 430 -13.13 -62.60 54.79
C ALA A 430 -13.07 -62.93 56.30
N ALA A 431 -13.07 -61.91 57.17
CA ALA A 431 -13.09 -62.08 58.61
C ALA A 431 -14.37 -62.79 59.08
N SER A 432 -15.53 -62.38 58.58
CA SER A 432 -16.82 -63.02 58.88
C SER A 432 -16.86 -64.49 58.42
N THR A 433 -16.34 -64.78 57.23
CA THR A 433 -16.26 -66.14 56.68
C THR A 433 -15.35 -67.03 57.53
N LEU A 434 -14.21 -66.50 57.99
CA LEU A 434 -13.30 -67.21 58.88
C LEU A 434 -13.96 -67.52 60.22
N GLU A 435 -14.72 -66.58 60.77
CA GLU A 435 -15.49 -66.77 62.01
C GLU A 435 -16.58 -67.85 61.84
N GLN A 436 -17.31 -67.83 60.73
CA GLN A 436 -18.28 -68.88 60.39
C GLN A 436 -17.61 -70.26 60.30
N LYS A 437 -16.47 -70.37 59.61
CA LYS A 437 -15.70 -71.62 59.52
C LYS A 437 -15.26 -72.11 60.90
N ARG A 438 -14.82 -71.21 61.78
CA ARG A 438 -14.49 -71.55 63.18
C ARG A 438 -15.70 -72.08 63.94
N LYS A 439 -16.87 -71.44 63.81
CA LYS A 439 -18.12 -71.90 64.45
C LYS A 439 -18.53 -73.29 63.96
N ILE A 440 -18.43 -73.55 62.66
CA ILE A 440 -18.70 -74.87 62.07
C ILE A 440 -17.72 -75.91 62.61
N ALA A 441 -16.41 -75.64 62.58
CA ALA A 441 -15.40 -76.56 63.10
C ALA A 441 -15.60 -76.89 64.59
N ILE A 442 -16.00 -75.91 65.41
CA ILE A 442 -16.36 -76.14 66.81
C ILE A 442 -17.60 -77.04 66.92
N ALA A 443 -18.65 -76.78 66.12
CA ALA A 443 -19.85 -77.62 66.11
C ALA A 443 -19.55 -79.06 65.68
N ASP A 444 -18.75 -79.24 64.63
CA ASP A 444 -18.32 -80.55 64.14
C ASP A 444 -17.50 -81.28 65.21
N SER A 445 -16.57 -80.61 65.89
CA SER A 445 -15.79 -81.20 66.99
C SER A 445 -16.68 -81.67 68.15
N LYS A 446 -17.75 -80.92 68.48
CA LYS A 446 -18.73 -81.32 69.50
C LYS A 446 -19.53 -82.55 69.06
N ASN A 447 -19.93 -82.62 67.78
CA ASN A 447 -20.62 -83.78 67.23
C ASN A 447 -19.72 -85.02 67.16
N MET A 448 -18.43 -84.86 66.81
CA MET A 448 -17.46 -85.96 66.84
C MET A 448 -17.20 -86.45 68.27
N SER A 449 -17.15 -85.55 69.27
CA SER A 449 -17.07 -85.92 70.68
C SER A 449 -18.31 -86.68 71.17
N ALA A 450 -19.50 -86.36 70.65
CA ALA A 450 -20.74 -87.07 70.98
C ALA A 450 -20.78 -88.47 70.33
N ASN A 451 -20.31 -88.61 69.09
CA ASN A 451 -20.23 -89.90 68.41
C ASN A 451 -19.09 -90.81 68.93
N ALA A 452 -18.00 -90.24 69.44
CA ALA A 452 -16.92 -91.03 70.06
C ALA A 452 -17.35 -91.75 71.34
N ALA A 453 -18.43 -91.31 72.00
CA ALA A 453 -19.03 -92.02 73.13
C ALA A 453 -19.82 -93.28 72.72
N ASN A 454 -20.03 -93.52 71.42
CA ASN A 454 -20.90 -94.58 70.91
C ASN A 454 -20.18 -95.63 70.03
N TYR A 455 -18.85 -95.68 70.05
CA TYR A 455 -18.10 -96.73 69.36
C TYR A 455 -17.69 -97.86 70.33
N PRO A 456 -18.02 -99.12 70.03
CA PRO A 456 -17.54 -100.27 70.79
C PRO A 456 -16.01 -100.39 70.67
N LYS A 457 -15.34 -100.72 71.78
CA LYS A 457 -13.90 -101.01 71.82
C LYS A 457 -13.57 -102.16 70.87
N ILE A 458 -12.97 -101.86 69.72
CA ILE A 458 -12.41 -102.87 68.83
C ILE A 458 -10.89 -102.82 68.97
N SER A 459 -10.33 -103.90 69.51
CA SER A 459 -8.89 -104.18 69.56
C SER A 459 -8.42 -104.70 68.21
N ALA A 460 -7.47 -104.04 67.54
CA ALA A 460 -6.62 -104.71 66.55
C ALA A 460 -5.32 -103.94 66.24
N THR A 461 -4.24 -104.68 66.47
CA THR A 461 -2.86 -104.70 65.93
C THR A 461 -2.45 -103.80 64.75
N PRO A 462 -1.22 -103.25 64.75
CA PRO A 462 -0.70 -102.40 63.68
C PRO A 462 0.01 -103.20 62.57
N GLU A 463 -0.43 -103.01 61.33
CA GLU A 463 0.25 -103.49 60.13
C GLU A 463 0.96 -102.33 59.40
N LYS A 464 2.19 -102.61 58.98
CA LYS A 464 3.23 -101.67 58.53
C LYS A 464 3.17 -101.45 57.01
N ARG A 465 3.52 -100.22 56.61
CA ARG A 465 4.13 -99.81 55.31
C ARG A 465 3.15 -99.81 54.11
N HIS A 466 3.29 -98.99 53.08
CA HIS A 466 4.50 -98.45 52.45
C HIS A 466 4.26 -97.07 51.83
N VAL A 467 5.26 -96.20 51.96
CA VAL A 467 5.46 -94.96 51.21
C VAL A 467 5.96 -95.30 49.81
N LYS A 468 5.41 -94.66 48.77
CA LYS A 468 6.05 -94.48 47.46
C LYS A 468 5.78 -93.07 46.93
N SER A 469 6.90 -92.40 46.64
CA SER A 469 7.17 -91.28 45.71
C SER A 469 6.05 -90.32 45.37
#